data_AF-A0AAV0X3I0-F1
#
_entry.id   AF-A0AAV0X3I0-F1
#
_cell.length_a   1.000
_cell.length_b   1.000
_cell.length_c   1.000
_cell.angle_alpha   90.00
_cell.angle_beta   90.00
_cell.angle_gamma   90.00
#
_symmetry.space_group_name_H-M   'P 1'
#
loop_
_entity.id
_entity.type
_entity.pdbx_description
1 polymer ?
#
loop_
_entity_poly.entity_id
_entity_poly.type
_entity_poly.pdbx_seq_one_letter_code
_entity_poly.pdbx_strand_id
1 'polypeptide(L)'
;MFFQHNFKFNNNLIEKKHLISFFEQDSKCNLRTAPKLTHSHIFPGPFEKMKVFLAAQVFSQSVAAGMETYLVSNKLESSSKATIDFIENMDKLFDIFNSSRRPTSKNFNRPFKQTKEQEDHLKYMHNFFTNLIIISKKEQTDVTNRMKFINGWLISITGLLLLWKDLKSTRPLNQQENYVLYTARLNQDTIENLFCTIRQQNGNNTNPTPYQFLFAFKKIFLLNYFQHSEKANCINDLDAILTQMPTDSDLDISTLFADKTPFQFKKTCPLSIGHVDYRNLEIPEQNAFIYVCGYIMSKCLTKHSCEICLEYARTQKNLDPSFLLCFFKAYENAEKSTFGNLNMPHENFYNYVYSLESEFINSFPILSVEKGIGDKLKMRMLNIDYEHPCPNFDKDYLLNFFLRFRIYASIKFLNRHLVSEKKIKNRKLAILQHL
;
A
#
# COMPACT_ATOMS: atom_id res chain seq x y z
N MET A 1 -6.48 -13.92 14.03
CA MET A 1 -7.87 -14.35 14.32
C MET A 1 -8.67 -14.65 13.06
N PHE A 2 -8.98 -13.69 12.19
CA PHE A 2 -9.75 -13.93 10.94
C PHE A 2 -9.22 -15.09 10.06
N PHE A 3 -7.89 -15.26 9.98
CA PHE A 3 -7.30 -16.35 9.22
C PHE A 3 -7.52 -17.75 9.83
N GLN A 4 -7.69 -17.83 11.15
CA GLN A 4 -7.76 -19.07 11.94
C GLN A 4 -9.19 -19.50 12.28
N HIS A 5 -10.11 -18.55 12.39
CA HIS A 5 -11.48 -18.77 12.84
C HIS A 5 -12.48 -18.17 11.84
N ASN A 6 -13.73 -18.62 11.91
CA ASN A 6 -14.84 -17.99 11.21
C ASN A 6 -15.52 -17.00 12.16
N PHE A 7 -15.97 -15.87 11.61
CA PHE A 7 -16.65 -14.83 12.37
C PHE A 7 -18.14 -14.87 11.98
N LYS A 8 -19.04 -14.69 12.94
CA LYS A 8 -20.48 -14.61 12.71
C LYS A 8 -21.02 -13.32 13.32
N PHE A 9 -21.74 -12.55 12.53
CA PHE A 9 -22.35 -11.28 12.94
C PHE A 9 -23.70 -11.12 12.23
N ASN A 10 -24.78 -10.87 12.97
CA ASN A 10 -26.15 -10.74 12.45
C ASN A 10 -26.54 -11.87 11.48
N ASN A 11 -26.28 -13.13 11.86
CA ASN A 11 -26.48 -14.34 11.05
C ASN A 11 -25.65 -14.46 9.76
N ASN A 12 -24.84 -13.45 9.42
CA ASN A 12 -23.91 -13.53 8.31
C ASN A 12 -22.58 -14.15 8.76
N LEU A 13 -22.03 -15.00 7.91
CA LEU A 13 -20.74 -15.64 8.14
C LEU A 13 -19.63 -14.88 7.38
N ILE A 14 -18.57 -14.55 8.10
CA ILE A 14 -17.40 -13.83 7.61
C ILE A 14 -16.25 -14.84 7.57
N GLU A 15 -15.79 -15.15 6.36
CA GLU A 15 -14.89 -16.28 6.12
C GLU A 15 -13.71 -15.91 5.23
N LYS A 16 -12.53 -16.38 5.64
CA LYS A 16 -11.30 -16.26 4.83
C LYS A 16 -11.45 -16.88 3.43
N LYS A 17 -12.33 -17.87 3.24
CA LYS A 17 -12.49 -18.58 1.96
C LYS A 17 -12.80 -17.63 0.80
N HIS A 18 -13.60 -16.57 1.04
CA HIS A 18 -13.94 -15.57 0.04
C HIS A 18 -12.72 -14.75 -0.38
N LEU A 19 -11.88 -14.36 0.59
CA LEU A 19 -10.62 -13.66 0.31
C LEU A 19 -9.61 -14.55 -0.43
N ILE A 20 -9.56 -15.86 -0.12
CA ILE A 20 -8.72 -16.82 -0.86
C ILE A 20 -9.20 -16.93 -2.31
N SER A 21 -10.50 -17.17 -2.52
CA SER A 21 -11.08 -17.30 -3.87
C SER A 21 -10.83 -16.04 -4.70
N PHE A 22 -11.04 -14.86 -4.11
CA PHE A 22 -10.70 -13.59 -4.76
C PHE A 22 -9.23 -13.52 -5.15
N PHE A 23 -8.32 -13.84 -4.22
CA PHE A 23 -6.88 -13.81 -4.49
C PHE A 23 -6.47 -14.80 -5.59
N GLU A 24 -7.00 -16.01 -5.59
CA GLU A 24 -6.68 -17.05 -6.58
C GLU A 24 -7.14 -16.69 -7.99
N GLN A 25 -8.27 -15.97 -8.12
CA GLN A 25 -8.73 -15.45 -9.40
C GLN A 25 -7.93 -14.20 -9.82
N ASP A 26 -7.85 -13.18 -8.95
CA ASP A 26 -7.16 -11.92 -9.24
C ASP A 26 -5.67 -12.09 -9.49
N SER A 27 -5.02 -13.09 -8.89
CA SER A 27 -3.59 -13.33 -9.11
C SER A 27 -3.25 -13.92 -10.48
N LYS A 28 -4.23 -14.50 -11.18
CA LYS A 28 -4.07 -15.03 -12.55
C LYS A 28 -4.28 -13.95 -13.61
N CYS A 29 -4.96 -12.86 -13.25
CA CYS A 29 -5.18 -11.71 -14.12
C CYS A 29 -3.90 -10.91 -14.38
N ASN A 30 -3.76 -10.35 -15.58
CA ASN A 30 -2.66 -9.44 -15.91
C ASN A 30 -2.82 -8.11 -15.20
N LEU A 31 -4.04 -7.59 -15.27
CA LEU A 31 -4.43 -6.34 -14.67
C LEU A 31 -5.26 -6.66 -13.43
N ARG A 32 -4.55 -6.63 -12.31
CA ARG A 32 -5.09 -7.00 -11.00
C ARG A 32 -5.85 -5.83 -10.39
N THR A 33 -7.01 -6.11 -9.83
CA THR A 33 -7.81 -5.14 -9.06
C THR A 33 -7.16 -4.85 -7.70
N ALA A 34 -6.46 -5.84 -7.13
CA ALA A 34 -5.73 -5.77 -5.86
C ALA A 34 -4.22 -6.15 -6.00
N PRO A 35 -3.40 -5.37 -6.75
CA PRO A 35 -2.03 -5.74 -7.13
C PRO A 35 -1.02 -5.79 -5.96
N LYS A 36 -1.39 -5.26 -4.80
CA LYS A 36 -0.59 -5.33 -3.56
C LYS A 36 -0.76 -6.66 -2.83
N LEU A 37 -1.89 -7.35 -3.02
CA LEU A 37 -2.17 -8.63 -2.38
C LEU A 37 -1.26 -9.71 -2.99
N THR A 38 -0.53 -10.42 -2.15
CA THR A 38 0.41 -11.48 -2.54
C THR A 38 0.18 -12.74 -1.70
N HIS A 39 0.83 -13.83 -2.06
CA HIS A 39 0.77 -15.09 -1.30
C HIS A 39 1.09 -14.89 0.19
N SER A 40 2.09 -14.08 0.54
CA SER A 40 2.45 -13.80 1.94
C SER A 40 1.35 -13.09 2.73
N HIS A 41 0.36 -12.46 2.07
CA HIS A 41 -0.80 -11.87 2.74
C HIS A 41 -1.83 -12.93 3.12
N ILE A 42 -2.03 -13.93 2.24
CA ILE A 42 -3.04 -14.98 2.43
C ILE A 42 -2.50 -16.13 3.28
N PHE A 43 -1.22 -16.43 3.12
CA PHE A 43 -0.50 -17.53 3.77
C PHE A 43 0.82 -17.02 4.37
N PRO A 44 0.78 -16.17 5.42
CA PRO A 44 1.97 -15.63 6.05
C PRO A 44 2.73 -16.72 6.83
N GLY A 45 4.05 -16.78 6.63
CA GLY A 45 4.97 -17.53 7.49
C GLY A 45 5.10 -16.93 8.90
N PRO A 46 5.81 -17.58 9.83
CA PRO A 46 5.90 -17.16 11.23
C PRO A 46 6.35 -15.70 11.42
N PHE A 47 7.43 -15.28 10.76
CA PHE A 47 7.93 -13.89 10.83
C PHE A 47 7.07 -12.91 10.02
N GLU A 48 6.38 -13.38 8.99
CA GLU A 48 5.48 -12.55 8.19
C GLU A 48 4.23 -12.17 9.00
N LYS A 49 3.78 -13.00 9.94
CA LYS A 49 2.65 -12.68 10.84
C LYS A 49 2.87 -11.43 11.70
N MET A 50 4.13 -11.06 11.96
CA MET A 50 4.48 -9.85 12.73
C MET A 50 4.49 -8.58 11.87
N LYS A 51 4.39 -8.70 10.54
CA LYS A 51 4.45 -7.56 9.62
C LYS A 51 3.06 -6.92 9.51
N VAL A 52 2.83 -5.88 10.29
CA VAL A 52 1.56 -5.13 10.33
C VAL A 52 1.08 -4.73 8.94
N PHE A 53 1.99 -4.34 8.03
CA PHE A 53 1.62 -3.94 6.68
C PHE A 53 0.91 -5.04 5.88
N LEU A 54 1.20 -6.32 6.12
CA LEU A 54 0.51 -7.42 5.44
C LEU A 54 -0.96 -7.49 5.90
N ALA A 55 -1.21 -7.34 7.19
CA ALA A 55 -2.57 -7.29 7.71
C ALA A 55 -3.31 -6.03 7.23
N ALA A 56 -2.68 -4.86 7.32
CA ALA A 56 -3.29 -3.60 6.88
C ALA A 56 -3.64 -3.61 5.38
N GLN A 57 -2.83 -4.26 4.53
CA GLN A 57 -3.13 -4.38 3.10
C GLN A 57 -4.26 -5.37 2.82
N VAL A 58 -4.37 -6.47 3.60
CA VAL A 58 -5.53 -7.38 3.52
C VAL A 58 -6.82 -6.66 3.86
N PHE A 59 -6.82 -5.91 4.97
CA PHE A 59 -7.98 -5.17 5.47
C PHE A 59 -8.07 -3.76 4.88
N SER A 60 -7.84 -3.60 3.58
CA SER A 60 -7.84 -2.26 2.95
C SER A 60 -9.06 -2.04 2.06
N GLN A 61 -9.51 -0.78 1.93
CA GLN A 61 -10.55 -0.39 0.99
C GLN A 61 -10.27 -0.86 -0.44
N SER A 62 -8.98 -0.89 -0.85
CA SER A 62 -8.61 -1.36 -2.19
C SER A 62 -8.88 -2.85 -2.40
N VAL A 63 -8.76 -3.67 -1.36
CA VAL A 63 -9.12 -5.10 -1.41
C VAL A 63 -10.64 -5.25 -1.38
N ALA A 64 -11.34 -4.51 -0.52
CA ALA A 64 -12.81 -4.50 -0.50
C ALA A 64 -13.38 -4.13 -1.87
N ALA A 65 -12.92 -3.03 -2.47
CA ALA A 65 -13.37 -2.58 -3.79
C ALA A 65 -13.09 -3.60 -4.91
N GLY A 66 -11.94 -4.29 -4.85
CA GLY A 66 -11.63 -5.39 -5.78
C GLY A 66 -12.60 -6.57 -5.61
N MET A 67 -12.84 -6.99 -4.37
CA MET A 67 -13.79 -8.06 -4.07
C MET A 67 -15.23 -7.68 -4.47
N GLU A 68 -15.65 -6.44 -4.24
CA GLU A 68 -16.99 -5.96 -4.62
C GLU A 68 -17.16 -5.96 -6.15
N THR A 69 -16.12 -5.58 -6.90
CA THR A 69 -16.10 -5.67 -8.36
C THR A 69 -16.31 -7.12 -8.83
N TYR A 70 -15.64 -8.08 -8.19
CA TYR A 70 -15.79 -9.51 -8.52
C TYR A 70 -17.17 -10.05 -8.11
N LEU A 71 -17.71 -9.60 -6.98
CA LEU A 71 -19.06 -9.96 -6.53
C LEU A 71 -20.12 -9.51 -7.55
N VAL A 72 -20.09 -8.23 -7.96
CA VAL A 72 -21.03 -7.69 -8.96
C VAL A 72 -20.84 -8.35 -10.33
N SER A 73 -19.61 -8.76 -10.66
CA SER A 73 -19.31 -9.51 -11.89
C SER A 73 -19.67 -11.00 -11.81
N ASN A 74 -20.38 -11.46 -10.77
CA ASN A 74 -20.73 -12.86 -10.51
C ASN A 74 -19.52 -13.84 -10.45
N LYS A 75 -18.34 -13.32 -10.11
CA LYS A 75 -17.09 -14.11 -9.92
C LYS A 75 -16.87 -14.51 -8.46
N LEU A 76 -17.60 -13.90 -7.53
CA LEU A 76 -17.68 -14.29 -6.12
C LEU A 76 -19.12 -14.56 -5.71
N GLU A 77 -19.30 -15.45 -4.75
CA GLU A 77 -20.62 -15.77 -4.17
C GLU A 77 -21.20 -14.57 -3.40
N SER A 78 -22.52 -14.45 -3.36
CA SER A 78 -23.24 -13.44 -2.57
C SER A 78 -22.92 -13.49 -1.06
N SER A 79 -22.60 -14.67 -0.55
CA SER A 79 -22.10 -14.91 0.82
C SER A 79 -20.81 -14.13 1.14
N SER A 80 -20.03 -13.75 0.11
CA SER A 80 -18.81 -12.97 0.27
C SER A 80 -19.05 -11.55 0.77
N LYS A 81 -20.26 -11.01 0.58
CA LYS A 81 -20.58 -9.60 0.90
C LYS A 81 -20.26 -9.26 2.36
N ALA A 82 -20.62 -10.13 3.30
CA ALA A 82 -20.32 -9.94 4.71
C ALA A 82 -18.80 -9.85 4.99
N THR A 83 -17.98 -10.59 4.23
CA THR A 83 -16.52 -10.52 4.35
C THR A 83 -15.95 -9.24 3.75
N ILE A 84 -16.54 -8.74 2.66
CA ILE A 84 -16.16 -7.47 2.03
C ILE A 84 -16.46 -6.31 2.98
N ASP A 85 -17.68 -6.28 3.52
CA ASP A 85 -18.11 -5.26 4.48
C ASP A 85 -17.24 -5.28 5.73
N PHE A 86 -16.88 -6.47 6.23
CA PHE A 86 -15.94 -6.60 7.34
C PHE A 86 -14.56 -6.00 7.03
N ILE A 87 -14.01 -6.27 5.84
CA ILE A 87 -12.72 -5.73 5.40
C ILE A 87 -12.75 -4.20 5.34
N GLU A 88 -13.78 -3.64 4.72
CA GLU A 88 -13.97 -2.18 4.61
C GLU A 88 -14.16 -1.52 5.98
N ASN A 89 -14.98 -2.11 6.85
CA ASN A 89 -15.24 -1.57 8.18
C ASN A 89 -13.98 -1.59 9.07
N MET A 90 -13.14 -2.63 8.93
CA MET A 90 -11.84 -2.70 9.59
C MET A 90 -10.84 -1.67 9.04
N ASP A 91 -10.82 -1.38 7.73
CA ASP A 91 -9.97 -0.33 7.15
C ASP A 91 -10.31 1.04 7.75
N LYS A 92 -11.61 1.38 7.78
CA LYS A 92 -12.12 2.63 8.38
C LYS A 92 -11.78 2.73 9.86
N LEU A 93 -11.96 1.64 10.62
CA LEU A 93 -11.60 1.60 12.04
C LEU A 93 -10.10 1.80 12.24
N PHE A 94 -9.26 1.10 11.47
CA PHE A 94 -7.81 1.24 11.54
C PHE A 94 -7.35 2.65 11.18
N ASP A 95 -7.97 3.27 10.16
CA ASP A 95 -7.71 4.65 9.77
C ASP A 95 -8.03 5.64 10.89
N ILE A 96 -9.16 5.48 11.59
CA ILE A 96 -9.51 6.32 12.76
C ILE A 96 -8.45 6.18 13.85
N PHE A 97 -7.95 4.97 14.13
CA PHE A 97 -6.94 4.73 15.17
C PHE A 97 -5.50 5.04 14.74
N ASN A 98 -5.29 5.40 13.47
CA ASN A 98 -3.98 5.73 12.91
C ASN A 98 -4.00 7.05 12.12
N SER A 99 -4.78 8.02 12.61
CA SER A 99 -4.94 9.33 11.96
C SER A 99 -3.75 10.25 12.21
N SER A 100 -3.37 11.04 11.20
CA SER A 100 -2.23 11.94 11.24
C SER A 100 -2.45 13.22 10.42
N ARG A 101 -1.56 14.22 10.53
CA ARG A 101 -1.62 15.49 9.78
C ARG A 101 -1.32 15.34 8.27
N ARG A 102 -1.29 14.12 7.74
CA ARG A 102 -0.93 13.89 6.34
C ARG A 102 -2.09 14.32 5.44
N PRO A 103 -1.83 14.99 4.29
CA PRO A 103 -2.86 15.20 3.29
C PRO A 103 -3.29 13.83 2.76
N THR A 104 -4.49 13.38 3.10
CA THR A 104 -5.05 12.11 2.63
C THR A 104 -6.44 12.32 2.05
N SER A 105 -6.75 11.55 1.01
CA SER A 105 -8.07 11.50 0.41
C SER A 105 -9.06 10.67 1.24
N LYS A 106 -8.60 9.94 2.26
CA LYS A 106 -9.42 9.10 3.13
C LYS A 106 -9.99 9.93 4.28
N ASN A 107 -11.32 10.05 4.33
CA ASN A 107 -11.99 10.83 5.39
C ASN A 107 -11.68 10.31 6.80
N PHE A 108 -11.70 8.99 7.00
CA PHE A 108 -11.45 8.36 8.30
C PHE A 108 -9.99 8.43 8.78
N ASN A 109 -9.02 8.67 7.88
CA ASN A 109 -7.60 8.81 8.26
C ASN A 109 -7.24 10.25 8.65
N ARG A 110 -8.16 11.21 8.44
CA ARG A 110 -7.99 12.59 8.91
C ARG A 110 -7.96 12.64 10.44
N PRO A 111 -7.29 13.64 11.05
CA PRO A 111 -7.22 13.78 12.50
C PRO A 111 -8.61 13.67 13.14
N PHE A 112 -8.69 12.95 14.25
CA PHE A 112 -9.95 12.69 14.92
C PHE A 112 -10.56 14.00 15.44
N LYS A 113 -11.81 14.23 15.05
CA LYS A 113 -12.61 15.41 15.43
C LYS A 113 -13.95 15.03 16.05
N GLN A 114 -14.23 13.73 16.17
CA GLN A 114 -15.56 13.22 16.47
C GLN A 114 -16.60 13.82 15.50
N THR A 115 -16.33 13.75 14.20
CA THR A 115 -17.38 14.04 13.21
C THR A 115 -18.48 12.98 13.34
N LYS A 116 -19.69 13.30 12.88
CA LYS A 116 -20.81 12.34 12.89
C LYS A 116 -20.44 11.01 12.24
N GLU A 117 -19.76 11.03 11.10
CA GLU A 117 -19.26 9.83 10.42
C GLU A 117 -18.28 9.01 11.27
N GLN A 118 -17.31 9.66 11.92
CA GLN A 118 -16.35 8.99 12.81
C GLN A 118 -17.05 8.37 14.01
N GLU A 119 -17.97 9.11 14.65
CA GLU A 119 -18.71 8.66 15.82
C GLU A 119 -19.67 7.50 15.49
N ASP A 120 -20.44 7.63 14.40
CA ASP A 120 -21.38 6.60 13.96
C ASP A 120 -20.63 5.31 13.58
N HIS A 121 -19.47 5.43 12.92
CA HIS A 121 -18.63 4.28 12.60
C HIS A 121 -18.05 3.61 13.85
N LEU A 122 -17.57 4.40 14.83
CA LEU A 122 -17.09 3.86 16.11
C LEU A 122 -18.19 3.15 16.89
N LYS A 123 -19.41 3.69 16.93
CA LYS A 123 -20.59 3.05 17.55
C LYS A 123 -20.97 1.77 16.82
N TYR A 124 -20.96 1.78 15.49
CA TYR A 124 -21.19 0.58 14.68
C TYR A 124 -20.16 -0.50 14.99
N MET A 125 -18.86 -0.16 15.01
CA MET A 125 -17.80 -1.12 15.32
C MET A 125 -17.85 -1.62 16.76
N HIS A 126 -18.23 -0.77 17.72
CA HIS A 126 -18.48 -1.19 19.08
C HIS A 126 -19.59 -2.24 19.13
N ASN A 127 -20.74 -1.97 18.49
CA ASN A 127 -21.84 -2.93 18.39
C ASN A 127 -21.44 -4.23 17.65
N PHE A 128 -20.61 -4.11 16.61
CA PHE A 128 -20.05 -5.25 15.88
C PHE A 128 -19.26 -6.15 16.83
N PHE A 129 -18.31 -5.60 17.59
CA PHE A 129 -17.51 -6.40 18.53
C PHE A 129 -18.31 -6.94 19.70
N THR A 130 -19.32 -6.23 20.21
CA THR A 130 -20.21 -6.73 21.27
C THR A 130 -20.97 -7.97 20.84
N ASN A 131 -21.44 -8.02 19.58
CA ASN A 131 -22.27 -9.11 19.06
C ASN A 131 -21.50 -10.11 18.17
N LEU A 132 -20.16 -10.00 18.12
CA LEU A 132 -19.33 -10.85 17.29
C LEU A 132 -19.20 -12.24 17.92
N ILE A 133 -19.58 -13.27 17.17
CA ILE A 133 -19.36 -14.67 17.55
C ILE A 133 -18.20 -15.23 16.75
N ILE A 134 -17.29 -15.94 17.41
CA ILE A 134 -16.11 -16.56 16.79
C ILE A 134 -16.24 -18.07 16.85
N ILE A 135 -16.25 -18.70 15.68
CA ILE A 135 -16.43 -20.13 15.50
C ILE A 135 -15.08 -20.77 15.15
N SER A 136 -14.69 -21.80 15.91
CA SER A 136 -13.49 -22.60 15.63
C SER A 136 -13.65 -23.39 14.33
N LYS A 137 -12.71 -23.26 13.38
CA LYS A 137 -12.76 -24.04 12.14
C LYS A 137 -12.60 -25.55 12.37
N LYS A 138 -11.86 -25.93 13.43
CA LYS A 138 -11.58 -27.34 13.74
C LYS A 138 -12.75 -28.02 14.45
N GLU A 139 -13.26 -27.35 15.49
CA GLU A 139 -14.24 -27.94 16.41
C GLU A 139 -15.68 -27.49 16.09
N GLN A 140 -15.86 -26.48 15.24
CA GLN A 140 -17.16 -25.85 14.95
C GLN A 140 -17.89 -25.33 16.21
N THR A 141 -17.12 -25.02 17.25
CA THR A 141 -17.59 -24.51 18.54
C THR A 141 -17.42 -22.99 18.65
N ASP A 142 -18.28 -22.37 19.45
CA ASP A 142 -18.12 -20.98 19.87
C ASP A 142 -16.92 -20.85 20.82
N VAL A 143 -15.94 -20.06 20.42
CA VAL A 143 -14.71 -19.78 21.17
C VAL A 143 -14.57 -18.28 21.49
N THR A 144 -15.65 -17.50 21.38
CA THR A 144 -15.67 -16.04 21.56
C THR A 144 -15.08 -15.62 22.90
N ASN A 145 -15.42 -16.31 23.99
CA ASN A 145 -14.94 -16.02 25.34
C ASN A 145 -13.40 -16.15 25.48
N ARG A 146 -12.73 -16.86 24.56
CA ARG A 146 -11.26 -17.01 24.56
C ARG A 146 -10.56 -15.85 23.83
N MET A 147 -11.31 -14.99 23.13
CA MET A 147 -10.78 -14.02 22.17
C MET A 147 -10.64 -12.62 22.78
N LYS A 148 -9.52 -12.42 23.50
CA LYS A 148 -9.22 -11.17 24.22
C LYS A 148 -9.20 -9.90 23.36
N PHE A 149 -8.97 -10.03 22.05
CA PHE A 149 -8.92 -8.87 21.14
C PHE A 149 -10.27 -8.15 21.01
N ILE A 150 -11.40 -8.86 21.23
CA ILE A 150 -12.74 -8.25 21.22
C ILE A 150 -12.82 -7.20 22.32
N ASN A 151 -12.48 -7.59 23.56
CA ASN A 151 -12.45 -6.66 24.69
C ASN A 151 -11.43 -5.53 24.47
N GLY A 152 -10.28 -5.85 23.84
CA GLY A 152 -9.29 -4.85 23.44
C GLY A 152 -9.90 -3.75 22.56
N TRP A 153 -10.64 -4.12 21.51
CA TRP A 153 -11.32 -3.14 20.65
C TRP A 153 -12.41 -2.36 21.38
N LEU A 154 -13.23 -3.01 22.21
CA LEU A 154 -14.27 -2.34 22.99
C LEU A 154 -13.68 -1.27 23.93
N ILE A 155 -12.57 -1.61 24.61
CA ILE A 155 -11.84 -0.68 25.46
C ILE A 155 -11.21 0.44 24.63
N SER A 156 -10.57 0.14 23.50
CA SER A 156 -9.94 1.15 22.65
C SER A 156 -10.95 2.15 22.10
N ILE A 157 -12.12 1.68 21.62
CA ILE A 157 -13.19 2.54 21.09
C ILE A 157 -13.75 3.43 22.19
N THR A 158 -14.14 2.84 23.33
CA THR A 158 -14.68 3.60 24.47
C THR A 158 -13.64 4.58 25.02
N GLY A 159 -12.40 4.15 25.15
CA GLY A 159 -11.28 4.97 25.62
C GLY A 159 -11.00 6.16 24.72
N LEU A 160 -11.05 5.99 23.40
CA LEU A 160 -10.88 7.10 22.45
C LEU A 160 -12.01 8.15 22.60
N LEU A 161 -13.27 7.70 22.72
CA LEU A 161 -14.42 8.59 22.88
C LEU A 161 -14.36 9.36 24.21
N LEU A 162 -14.01 8.70 25.31
CA LEU A 162 -13.83 9.34 26.62
C LEU A 162 -12.65 10.31 26.62
N LEU A 163 -11.49 9.88 26.12
CA LEU A 163 -10.30 10.73 26.02
C LEU A 163 -10.58 11.99 25.22
N TRP A 164 -11.29 11.88 24.10
CA TRP A 164 -11.68 13.03 23.30
C TRP A 164 -12.59 13.99 24.08
N LYS A 165 -13.61 13.46 24.78
CA LYS A 165 -14.52 14.26 25.60
C LYS A 165 -13.75 15.04 26.67
N ASP A 166 -12.79 14.41 27.34
CA ASP A 166 -11.98 15.04 28.40
C ASP A 166 -11.00 16.07 27.83
N LEU A 167 -10.29 15.74 26.74
CA LEU A 167 -9.33 16.66 26.11
C LEU A 167 -10.02 17.86 25.43
N LYS A 168 -11.27 17.72 25.00
CA LYS A 168 -12.06 18.83 24.44
C LYS A 168 -12.64 19.71 25.54
N SER A 169 -13.21 19.11 26.60
CA SER A 169 -13.87 19.86 27.68
C SER A 169 -12.90 20.70 28.53
N THR A 170 -11.66 20.24 28.66
CA THR A 170 -10.58 20.95 29.38
C THR A 170 -10.03 22.17 28.64
N ARG A 171 -10.42 22.40 27.39
CA ARG A 171 -9.92 23.52 26.57
C ARG A 171 -10.81 24.76 26.69
N PRO A 172 -10.23 25.96 26.60
CA PRO A 172 -10.99 27.21 26.47
C PRO A 172 -11.93 27.17 25.26
N LEU A 173 -13.13 27.79 25.39
CA LEU A 173 -14.20 27.76 24.36
C LEU A 173 -13.71 28.11 22.95
N ASN A 174 -12.86 29.13 22.83
CA ASN A 174 -12.28 29.58 21.55
C ASN A 174 -11.33 28.56 20.88
N GLN A 175 -10.89 27.52 21.59
CA GLN A 175 -10.00 26.48 21.08
C GLN A 175 -10.69 25.11 20.92
N GLN A 176 -11.94 24.97 21.37
CA GLN A 176 -12.67 23.70 21.31
C GLN A 176 -13.08 23.31 19.88
N GLU A 177 -13.50 24.27 19.06
CA GLU A 177 -13.99 24.01 17.69
C GLU A 177 -12.88 23.58 16.74
N ASN A 178 -11.66 24.09 16.94
CA ASN A 178 -10.50 23.79 16.10
C ASN A 178 -9.64 22.63 16.63
N TYR A 179 -10.06 22.00 17.73
CA TYR A 179 -9.30 20.90 18.30
C TYR A 179 -9.32 19.66 17.39
N VAL A 180 -8.17 18.97 17.33
CA VAL A 180 -7.99 17.70 16.64
C VAL A 180 -7.12 16.78 17.48
N LEU A 181 -7.43 15.48 17.43
CA LEU A 181 -6.63 14.46 18.08
C LEU A 181 -5.96 13.58 17.03
N TYR A 182 -4.63 13.50 17.09
CA TYR A 182 -3.84 12.63 16.22
C TYR A 182 -3.71 11.25 16.87
N THR A 183 -4.59 10.34 16.51
CA THR A 183 -4.68 9.01 17.12
C THR A 183 -3.46 8.13 16.82
N ALA A 184 -2.70 8.40 15.75
CA ALA A 184 -1.40 7.75 15.51
C ALA A 184 -0.37 8.00 16.64
N ARG A 185 -0.62 8.95 17.55
CA ARG A 185 0.22 9.18 18.75
C ARG A 185 -0.23 8.38 19.98
N LEU A 186 -1.34 7.65 19.88
CA LEU A 186 -1.90 6.85 20.98
C LEU A 186 -1.49 5.37 20.89
N ASN A 187 -0.62 5.02 19.94
CA ASN A 187 -0.12 3.68 19.75
C ASN A 187 1.36 3.56 20.20
N GLN A 188 1.85 2.32 20.24
CA GLN A 188 3.22 2.02 20.64
C GLN A 188 4.22 2.01 19.47
N ASP A 189 3.83 2.42 18.26
CA ASP A 189 4.71 2.37 17.08
C ASP A 189 5.97 3.21 17.30
N THR A 190 5.85 4.33 18.01
CA THR A 190 7.01 5.21 18.29
C THR A 190 8.06 4.51 19.15
N ILE A 191 7.65 3.71 20.15
CA ILE A 191 8.59 2.96 20.99
C ILE A 191 9.13 1.72 20.26
N GLU A 192 8.33 1.07 19.41
CA GLU A 192 8.81 -0.02 18.55
C GLU A 192 9.86 0.46 17.53
N ASN A 193 9.66 1.64 16.94
CA ASN A 193 10.62 2.28 16.06
C ASN A 193 11.92 2.61 16.80
N LEU A 194 11.84 3.10 18.04
CA LEU A 194 13.01 3.32 18.89
C LEU A 194 13.78 2.01 19.12
N PHE A 195 13.10 0.91 19.44
CA PHE A 195 13.75 -0.39 19.59
C PHE A 195 14.42 -0.87 18.30
N CYS A 196 13.82 -0.61 17.14
CA CYS A 196 14.45 -0.90 15.85
C CYS A 196 15.75 -0.09 15.66
N THR A 197 15.73 1.21 15.94
CA THR A 197 16.92 2.09 15.87
C THR A 197 18.03 1.62 16.80
N ILE A 198 17.68 1.18 18.02
CA ILE A 198 18.64 0.63 18.99
C ILE A 198 19.27 -0.66 18.46
N ARG A 199 18.47 -1.60 17.92
CA ARG A 199 18.99 -2.85 17.34
C ARG A 199 19.95 -2.58 16.18
N GLN A 200 19.67 -1.57 15.36
CA GLN A 200 20.54 -1.18 14.24
C GLN A 200 21.91 -0.65 14.66
N GLN A 201 22.09 -0.20 15.91
CA GLN A 201 23.40 0.27 16.40
C GLN A 201 24.46 -0.83 16.48
N ASN A 202 24.05 -2.11 16.52
CA ASN A 202 24.95 -3.25 16.72
C ASN A 202 25.24 -4.01 15.41
N GLY A 203 25.05 -3.36 14.25
CA GLY A 203 25.31 -3.94 12.94
C GLY A 203 24.48 -5.20 12.68
N ASN A 204 25.15 -6.33 12.44
CA ASN A 204 24.49 -7.61 12.16
C ASN A 204 23.91 -8.29 13.42
N ASN A 205 24.17 -7.78 14.63
CA ASN A 205 23.60 -8.34 15.85
C ASN A 205 22.16 -7.84 16.09
N THR A 206 21.18 -8.63 15.64
CA THR A 206 19.75 -8.31 15.77
C THR A 206 19.17 -8.53 17.17
N ASN A 207 19.94 -9.14 18.08
CA ASN A 207 19.52 -9.43 19.46
C ASN A 207 20.59 -8.94 20.46
N PRO A 208 20.62 -7.63 20.75
CA PRO A 208 21.64 -7.07 21.63
C PRO A 208 21.51 -7.61 23.05
N THR A 209 22.65 -7.78 23.73
CA THR A 209 22.67 -8.03 25.18
C THR A 209 22.17 -6.79 25.93
N PRO A 210 21.75 -6.93 27.21
CA PRO A 210 21.36 -5.77 28.02
C PRO A 210 22.44 -4.69 28.08
N TYR A 211 23.72 -5.07 28.08
CA TYR A 211 24.85 -4.14 28.04
C TYR A 211 24.90 -3.38 26.70
N GLN A 212 24.86 -4.10 25.57
CA GLN A 212 24.82 -3.49 24.23
C GLN A 212 23.60 -2.57 24.05
N PHE A 213 22.44 -2.96 24.58
CA PHE A 213 21.25 -2.12 24.60
C PHE A 213 21.51 -0.81 25.38
N LEU A 214 22.08 -0.89 26.58
CA LEU A 214 22.36 0.27 27.42
C LEU A 214 23.30 1.26 26.70
N PHE A 215 24.38 0.78 26.07
CA PHE A 215 25.31 1.64 25.34
C PHE A 215 24.66 2.27 24.10
N ALA A 216 23.92 1.48 23.32
CA ALA A 216 23.19 1.98 22.16
C ALA A 216 22.12 3.02 22.55
N PHE A 217 21.40 2.79 23.65
CA PHE A 217 20.42 3.73 24.19
C PHE A 217 21.09 5.02 24.66
N LYS A 218 22.17 4.93 25.47
CA LYS A 218 22.95 6.11 25.90
C LYS A 218 23.43 6.93 24.70
N LYS A 219 24.03 6.27 23.71
CA LYS A 219 24.50 6.91 22.46
C LYS A 219 23.36 7.65 21.75
N ILE A 220 22.24 6.98 21.49
CA ILE A 220 21.07 7.59 20.82
C ILE A 220 20.50 8.75 21.63
N PHE A 221 20.42 8.61 22.95
CA PHE A 221 19.96 9.67 23.84
C PHE A 221 20.85 10.91 23.74
N LEU A 222 22.17 10.75 23.87
CA LEU A 222 23.12 11.86 23.77
C LEU A 222 23.05 12.53 22.39
N LEU A 223 23.06 11.76 21.30
CA LEU A 223 22.97 12.29 19.94
C LEU A 223 21.69 13.09 19.68
N ASN A 224 20.55 12.66 20.26
CA ASN A 224 19.28 13.35 20.07
C ASN A 224 19.10 14.54 21.02
N TYR A 225 19.64 14.47 22.24
CA TYR A 225 19.50 15.53 23.23
C TYR A 225 20.46 16.69 22.99
N PHE A 226 21.66 16.40 22.45
CA PHE A 226 22.69 17.40 22.13
C PHE A 226 22.65 17.85 20.66
N GLN A 227 21.50 17.77 19.99
CA GLN A 227 21.36 18.26 18.61
C GLN A 227 21.66 19.76 18.53
N HIS A 228 22.63 20.12 17.67
CA HIS A 228 23.06 21.49 17.44
C HIS A 228 21.98 22.33 16.74
N SER A 229 22.00 23.66 16.95
CA SER A 229 21.32 24.59 16.05
C SER A 229 22.16 24.75 14.79
N GLU A 230 21.55 24.65 13.60
CA GLU A 230 22.21 24.82 12.29
C GLU A 230 22.94 26.17 12.09
N LYS A 231 22.76 27.14 13.00
CA LYS A 231 23.35 28.49 12.93
C LYS A 231 24.50 28.76 13.92
N ALA A 232 24.92 27.77 14.71
CA ALA A 232 26.01 27.95 15.67
C ALA A 232 27.36 27.62 15.00
N ASN A 233 28.22 28.63 14.84
CA ASN A 233 29.56 28.45 14.25
C ASN A 233 30.63 27.94 15.25
N CYS A 234 30.31 27.80 16.53
CA CYS A 234 31.17 27.18 17.54
C CYS A 234 30.33 26.38 18.53
N ILE A 235 30.81 25.20 18.92
CA ILE A 235 30.39 24.51 20.14
C ILE A 235 31.11 25.21 21.31
N ASN A 236 30.46 25.39 22.47
CA ASN A 236 31.23 25.55 23.72
C ASN A 236 31.88 24.19 23.96
N ASP A 237 33.12 24.12 23.53
CA ASP A 237 33.91 22.92 23.35
C ASP A 237 34.00 22.18 24.70
N LEU A 238 33.49 20.95 24.75
CA LEU A 238 33.50 20.09 25.95
C LEU A 238 34.87 19.41 26.13
N ASP A 239 35.94 20.09 25.72
CA ASP A 239 37.34 19.65 25.70
C ASP A 239 37.84 19.33 27.10
N ALA A 240 37.22 19.95 28.10
CA ALA A 240 37.42 19.64 29.52
C ALA A 240 37.16 18.16 29.84
N ILE A 241 36.34 17.47 29.04
CA ILE A 241 36.09 16.02 29.16
C ILE A 241 37.15 15.21 28.43
N LEU A 242 37.66 15.69 27.29
CA LEU A 242 38.68 15.02 26.48
C LEU A 242 40.10 15.17 27.02
N THR A 243 40.34 16.16 27.87
CA THR A 243 41.63 16.39 28.56
C THR A 243 41.88 15.43 29.73
N GLN A 244 40.98 14.48 30.01
CA GLN A 244 41.10 13.51 31.11
C GLN A 244 41.08 12.04 30.67
N MET A 245 41.64 11.68 29.52
CA MET A 245 42.07 10.29 29.30
C MET A 245 43.46 10.21 28.64
N PRO A 246 44.32 9.26 29.04
CA PRO A 246 45.66 9.12 28.47
C PRO A 246 45.55 8.66 27.01
N THR A 247 46.27 9.36 26.16
CA THR A 247 46.53 9.04 24.76
C THR A 247 47.21 7.69 24.63
N ASP A 248 46.78 6.85 23.69
CA ASP A 248 47.71 6.21 22.75
C ASP A 248 47.04 5.57 21.53
N SER A 249 47.77 5.71 20.42
CA SER A 249 47.74 5.03 19.13
C SER A 249 46.75 5.48 18.04
N ASP A 250 47.32 6.23 17.10
CA ASP A 250 46.86 6.48 15.74
C ASP A 250 46.81 5.17 14.92
N LEU A 251 45.68 4.92 14.24
CA LEU A 251 45.60 3.99 13.12
C LEU A 251 44.75 4.61 12.01
N ASP A 252 45.42 5.00 10.93
CA ASP A 252 44.82 5.41 9.66
C ASP A 252 44.02 4.25 9.04
N ILE A 253 42.71 4.47 8.83
CA ILE A 253 41.85 3.55 8.06
C ILE A 253 41.66 4.14 6.67
N SER A 254 42.36 3.57 5.69
CA SER A 254 42.08 3.79 4.27
C SER A 254 40.78 3.08 3.87
N THR A 255 39.85 3.83 3.28
CA THR A 255 38.59 3.31 2.73
C THR A 255 38.82 2.68 1.35
N LEU A 256 38.83 1.35 1.29
CA LEU A 256 38.75 0.59 0.04
C LEU A 256 37.29 0.58 -0.46
N PHE A 257 36.95 1.47 -1.38
CA PHE A 257 35.78 1.28 -2.23
C PHE A 257 36.16 0.38 -3.41
N ALA A 258 35.61 -0.83 -3.44
CA ALA A 258 35.75 -1.72 -4.59
C ALA A 258 34.88 -1.20 -5.76
N ASP A 259 35.49 -1.01 -6.92
CA ASP A 259 34.81 -0.74 -8.17
C ASP A 259 33.86 -1.89 -8.53
N LYS A 260 32.57 -1.57 -8.71
CA LYS A 260 31.57 -2.53 -9.17
C LYS A 260 31.80 -2.82 -10.65
N THR A 261 32.40 -3.96 -10.95
CA THR A 261 32.42 -4.49 -12.32
C THR A 261 30.98 -4.81 -12.78
N PRO A 262 30.58 -4.41 -13.99
CA PRO A 262 29.25 -4.71 -14.50
C PRO A 262 29.16 -6.19 -14.91
N PHE A 263 28.28 -6.95 -14.25
CA PHE A 263 27.92 -8.31 -14.64
C PHE A 263 27.39 -8.34 -16.09
N GLN A 264 28.05 -9.09 -16.98
CA GLN A 264 27.55 -9.39 -18.33
C GLN A 264 26.52 -10.53 -18.27
N PHE A 265 25.25 -10.24 -18.57
CA PHE A 265 24.22 -11.25 -18.76
C PHE A 265 24.43 -12.00 -20.09
N LYS A 266 24.27 -13.34 -20.08
CA LYS A 266 24.17 -14.15 -21.30
C LYS A 266 22.97 -13.66 -22.13
N LYS A 267 23.22 -13.27 -23.38
CA LYS A 267 22.26 -12.66 -24.34
C LYS A 267 21.11 -13.59 -24.81
N THR A 268 20.97 -14.79 -24.27
CA THR A 268 20.12 -15.83 -24.85
C THR A 268 19.20 -16.45 -23.81
N CYS A 269 18.26 -15.67 -23.31
CA CYS A 269 17.05 -16.24 -22.72
C CYS A 269 15.90 -15.23 -22.93
N PRO A 270 15.01 -15.45 -23.91
CA PRO A 270 13.85 -14.59 -24.06
C PRO A 270 13.04 -14.64 -22.77
N LEU A 271 12.78 -13.48 -22.17
CA LEU A 271 11.90 -13.42 -21.00
C LEU A 271 10.51 -13.87 -21.46
N SER A 272 10.05 -15.01 -20.95
CA SER A 272 8.67 -15.42 -21.10
C SER A 272 7.79 -14.53 -20.23
N ILE A 273 7.37 -13.38 -20.77
CA ILE A 273 6.19 -12.69 -20.25
C ILE A 273 4.99 -13.54 -20.71
N GLY A 274 4.05 -13.83 -19.80
CA GLY A 274 2.85 -14.58 -20.14
C GLY A 274 2.20 -13.95 -21.38
N HIS A 275 2.04 -14.75 -22.43
CA HIS A 275 1.23 -14.35 -23.59
C HIS A 275 -0.18 -14.17 -23.08
N VAL A 276 -0.67 -12.94 -23.07
CA VAL A 276 -2.10 -12.75 -22.86
C VAL A 276 -2.67 -11.92 -23.97
N ASP A 277 -3.80 -12.39 -24.45
CA ASP A 277 -4.56 -11.79 -25.52
C ASP A 277 -5.49 -10.74 -24.91
N TYR A 278 -5.12 -9.47 -25.04
CA TYR A 278 -5.89 -8.35 -24.48
C TYR A 278 -7.15 -8.05 -25.31
N ARG A 279 -7.37 -8.76 -26.43
CA ARG A 279 -8.57 -8.60 -27.27
C ARG A 279 -9.86 -8.96 -26.53
N ASN A 280 -9.76 -9.74 -25.43
CA ASN A 280 -10.89 -10.15 -24.60
C ASN A 280 -10.55 -10.05 -23.11
N LEU A 281 -10.43 -8.83 -22.56
CA LEU A 281 -10.34 -8.66 -21.11
C LEU A 281 -11.66 -9.06 -20.44
N GLU A 282 -11.60 -9.89 -19.40
CA GLU A 282 -12.78 -10.10 -18.55
C GLU A 282 -13.15 -8.80 -17.82
N ILE A 283 -14.43 -8.65 -17.44
CA ILE A 283 -14.95 -7.45 -16.76
C ILE A 283 -14.04 -6.95 -15.63
N PRO A 284 -13.50 -7.81 -14.72
CA PRO A 284 -12.61 -7.34 -13.66
C PRO A 284 -11.27 -6.77 -14.16
N GLU A 285 -10.70 -7.34 -15.24
CA GLU A 285 -9.47 -6.85 -15.84
C GLU A 285 -9.69 -5.54 -16.61
N GLN A 286 -10.83 -5.42 -17.30
CA GLN A 286 -11.24 -4.18 -17.95
C GLN A 286 -11.41 -3.04 -16.94
N ASN A 287 -12.03 -3.34 -15.79
CA ASN A 287 -12.14 -2.42 -14.67
C ASN A 287 -10.76 -1.98 -14.11
N ALA A 288 -9.82 -2.93 -13.98
CA ALA A 288 -8.45 -2.63 -13.56
C ALA A 288 -7.71 -1.77 -14.60
N PHE A 289 -7.91 -2.03 -15.90
CA PHE A 289 -7.35 -1.26 -17.00
C PHE A 289 -7.81 0.20 -16.96
N ILE A 290 -9.12 0.43 -16.84
CA ILE A 290 -9.70 1.79 -16.77
C ILE A 290 -9.14 2.56 -15.57
N TYR A 291 -9.01 1.90 -14.41
CA TYR A 291 -8.39 2.51 -13.23
C TYR A 291 -6.93 2.91 -13.48
N VAL A 292 -6.16 2.11 -14.22
CA VAL A 292 -4.79 2.44 -14.64
C VAL A 292 -4.78 3.62 -15.60
N CYS A 293 -5.70 3.68 -16.56
CA CYS A 293 -5.84 4.81 -17.49
C CYS A 293 -6.12 6.13 -16.74
N GLY A 294 -7.05 6.12 -15.77
CA GLY A 294 -7.30 7.28 -14.90
C GLY A 294 -6.05 7.73 -14.13
N TYR A 295 -5.25 6.78 -13.66
CA TYR A 295 -3.97 7.08 -13.01
C TYR A 295 -2.93 7.69 -13.97
N ILE A 296 -2.80 7.17 -15.20
CA ILE A 296 -1.92 7.72 -16.22
C ILE A 296 -2.35 9.15 -16.57
N MET A 297 -3.66 9.38 -16.78
CA MET A 297 -4.21 10.71 -17.04
C MET A 297 -3.90 11.67 -15.89
N SER A 298 -4.08 11.25 -14.64
CA SER A 298 -3.71 12.05 -13.46
C SER A 298 -2.24 12.49 -13.49
N LYS A 299 -1.33 11.63 -13.94
CA LYS A 299 0.10 11.97 -14.06
C LYS A 299 0.36 12.96 -15.19
N CYS A 300 -0.32 12.84 -16.32
CA CYS A 300 -0.24 13.82 -17.40
C CYS A 300 -0.72 15.21 -16.95
N LEU A 301 -1.80 15.26 -16.17
CA LEU A 301 -2.32 16.51 -15.60
C LEU A 301 -1.35 17.20 -14.64
N THR A 302 -0.47 16.45 -13.96
CA THR A 302 0.59 17.08 -13.14
C THR A 302 1.64 17.82 -13.96
N LYS A 303 1.73 17.57 -15.28
CA LYS A 303 2.62 18.28 -16.20
C LYS A 303 1.93 19.42 -16.91
N HIS A 304 0.72 19.19 -17.40
CA HIS A 304 -0.10 20.24 -18.01
C HIS A 304 -1.55 20.11 -17.57
N SER A 305 -2.07 21.15 -16.94
CA SER A 305 -3.45 21.24 -16.48
C SER A 305 -4.07 22.52 -17.04
N CYS A 306 -5.04 22.37 -17.95
CA CYS A 306 -5.91 23.42 -18.42
C CYS A 306 -7.37 22.95 -18.38
N GLU A 307 -8.33 23.85 -18.57
CA GLU A 307 -9.76 23.54 -18.52
C GLU A 307 -10.15 22.40 -19.48
N ILE A 308 -9.68 22.46 -20.74
CA ILE A 308 -9.90 21.41 -21.75
C ILE A 308 -9.40 20.04 -21.27
N CYS A 309 -8.20 19.98 -20.68
CA CYS A 309 -7.66 18.72 -20.14
C CYS A 309 -8.45 18.21 -18.94
N LEU A 310 -8.95 19.10 -18.09
CA LEU A 310 -9.73 18.73 -16.91
C LEU A 310 -11.13 18.21 -17.30
N GLU A 311 -11.78 18.84 -18.28
CA GLU A 311 -13.04 18.37 -18.84
C GLU A 311 -12.88 17.02 -19.55
N TYR A 312 -11.82 16.88 -20.35
CA TYR A 312 -11.48 15.62 -21.01
C TYR A 312 -11.18 14.50 -20.01
N ALA A 313 -10.56 14.82 -18.87
CA ALA A 313 -10.26 13.87 -17.80
C ALA A 313 -11.47 13.51 -16.92
N ARG A 314 -12.57 14.27 -16.99
CA ARG A 314 -13.80 14.08 -16.18
C ARG A 314 -15.04 13.85 -17.04
N THR A 315 -14.84 13.36 -18.27
CA THR A 315 -15.94 13.21 -19.24
C THR A 315 -16.93 12.13 -18.83
N GLN A 316 -16.44 10.99 -18.33
CA GLN A 316 -17.30 9.87 -17.96
C GLN A 316 -17.89 10.07 -16.56
N LYS A 317 -19.21 10.25 -16.49
CA LYS A 317 -19.95 10.49 -15.23
C LYS A 317 -20.93 9.37 -14.87
N ASN A 318 -21.40 8.64 -15.88
CA ASN A 318 -22.39 7.58 -15.71
C ASN A 318 -21.71 6.29 -15.27
N LEU A 319 -22.41 5.50 -14.46
CA LEU A 319 -21.91 4.21 -14.00
C LEU A 319 -22.16 3.15 -15.07
N ASP A 320 -21.07 2.53 -15.53
CA ASP A 320 -21.06 1.38 -16.44
C ASP A 320 -20.42 0.18 -15.70
N PRO A 321 -20.75 -1.08 -16.04
CA PRO A 321 -20.08 -2.26 -15.48
C PRO A 321 -18.55 -2.22 -15.57
N SER A 322 -17.99 -1.54 -16.57
CA SER A 322 -16.54 -1.38 -16.76
C SER A 322 -15.91 -0.36 -15.79
N PHE A 323 -16.73 0.44 -15.08
CA PHE A 323 -16.29 1.49 -14.16
C PHE A 323 -16.49 1.16 -12.68
N LEU A 324 -17.00 -0.03 -12.36
CA LEU A 324 -17.29 -0.49 -11.00
C LEU A 324 -16.09 -0.38 -10.05
N LEU A 325 -14.89 -0.75 -10.48
CA LEU A 325 -13.70 -0.65 -9.62
C LEU A 325 -13.37 0.80 -9.29
N CYS A 326 -13.50 1.72 -10.25
CA CYS A 326 -13.32 3.15 -10.01
C CYS A 326 -14.37 3.67 -9.03
N PHE A 327 -15.64 3.27 -9.21
CA PHE A 327 -16.73 3.60 -8.30
C PHE A 327 -16.44 3.14 -6.87
N PHE A 328 -16.09 1.86 -6.66
CA PHE A 328 -15.82 1.32 -5.33
C PHE A 328 -14.51 1.86 -4.69
N LYS A 329 -13.57 2.35 -5.50
CA LYS A 329 -12.34 3.00 -5.01
C LYS A 329 -12.47 4.51 -4.81
N ALA A 330 -13.53 5.12 -5.31
CA ALA A 330 -13.73 6.55 -5.18
C ALA A 330 -13.96 6.92 -3.72
N TYR A 331 -13.21 7.93 -3.25
CA TYR A 331 -13.54 8.59 -1.99
C TYR A 331 -14.51 9.73 -2.27
N GLU A 332 -15.49 9.88 -1.39
CA GLU A 332 -16.46 10.97 -1.47
C GLU A 332 -15.74 12.33 -1.49
N ASN A 333 -16.11 13.17 -2.46
CA ASN A 333 -15.66 14.54 -2.59
C ASN A 333 -16.78 15.51 -2.22
N ALA A 334 -16.47 16.81 -2.13
CA ALA A 334 -17.45 17.83 -1.75
C ALA A 334 -18.70 17.86 -2.66
N GLU A 335 -18.51 17.53 -3.94
CA GLU A 335 -19.57 17.50 -4.97
C GLU A 335 -20.35 16.17 -4.98
N LYS A 336 -19.96 15.19 -4.16
CA LYS A 336 -20.56 13.84 -4.11
C LYS A 336 -20.69 13.16 -5.48
N SER A 337 -19.70 13.39 -6.34
CA SER A 337 -19.65 12.81 -7.68
C SER A 337 -19.42 11.29 -7.63
N THR A 338 -19.94 10.57 -8.63
CA THR A 338 -19.86 9.10 -8.75
C THR A 338 -18.45 8.54 -8.57
N PHE A 339 -17.44 9.24 -9.11
CA PHE A 339 -16.05 8.78 -9.11
C PHE A 339 -15.14 9.62 -8.20
N GLY A 340 -15.72 10.50 -7.38
CA GLY A 340 -14.97 11.36 -6.46
C GLY A 340 -13.89 12.17 -7.16
N ASN A 341 -12.64 11.99 -6.71
CA ASN A 341 -11.47 12.66 -7.29
C ASN A 341 -10.73 11.83 -8.35
N LEU A 342 -11.28 10.69 -8.78
CA LEU A 342 -10.66 9.87 -9.82
C LEU A 342 -10.90 10.50 -11.20
N ASN A 343 -9.88 10.49 -12.04
CA ASN A 343 -10.01 10.91 -13.43
C ASN A 343 -10.60 9.77 -14.26
N MET A 344 -11.67 10.07 -14.97
CA MET A 344 -12.39 9.17 -15.85
C MET A 344 -12.40 9.79 -17.26
N PRO A 345 -11.28 9.66 -18.01
CA PRO A 345 -11.13 10.33 -19.28
C PRO A 345 -12.07 9.83 -20.37
N HIS A 346 -12.16 10.57 -21.48
CA HIS A 346 -12.89 10.18 -22.67
C HIS A 346 -12.42 8.82 -23.24
N GLU A 347 -13.31 8.10 -23.93
CA GLU A 347 -13.07 6.75 -24.46
C GLU A 347 -11.83 6.67 -25.39
N ASN A 348 -11.63 7.68 -26.23
CA ASN A 348 -10.43 7.82 -27.07
C ASN A 348 -9.11 7.64 -26.30
N PHE A 349 -9.04 8.09 -25.04
CA PHE A 349 -7.85 7.88 -24.21
C PHE A 349 -7.67 6.42 -23.82
N TYR A 350 -8.76 5.73 -23.46
CA TYR A 350 -8.72 4.30 -23.16
C TYR A 350 -8.28 3.49 -24.38
N ASN A 351 -8.83 3.80 -25.55
CA ASN A 351 -8.49 3.14 -26.81
C ASN A 351 -7.02 3.35 -27.21
N TYR A 352 -6.50 4.56 -26.97
CA TYR A 352 -5.08 4.84 -27.19
C TYR A 352 -4.17 4.04 -26.24
N VAL A 353 -4.42 4.10 -24.93
CA VAL A 353 -3.62 3.35 -23.94
C VAL A 353 -3.72 1.85 -24.21
N TYR A 354 -4.85 1.36 -24.69
CA TYR A 354 -5.04 -0.04 -25.07
C TYR A 354 -4.16 -0.44 -26.27
N SER A 355 -4.05 0.44 -27.26
CA SER A 355 -3.17 0.23 -28.42
C SER A 355 -1.69 0.23 -28.00
N LEU A 356 -1.30 1.14 -27.08
CA LEU A 356 0.03 1.14 -26.48
C LEU A 356 0.31 -0.15 -25.71
N GLU A 357 -0.66 -0.64 -24.94
CA GLU A 357 -0.54 -1.89 -24.18
C GLU A 357 -0.33 -3.07 -25.12
N SER A 358 -1.14 -3.18 -26.17
CA SER A 358 -1.04 -4.22 -27.21
C SER A 358 0.36 -4.25 -27.84
N GLU A 359 0.89 -3.09 -28.22
CA GLU A 359 2.24 -2.98 -28.78
C GLU A 359 3.32 -3.34 -27.74
N PHE A 360 3.14 -2.93 -26.49
CA PHE A 360 4.07 -3.27 -25.41
C PHE A 360 4.20 -4.78 -25.22
N ILE A 361 3.09 -5.52 -25.19
CA ILE A 361 3.08 -6.98 -24.96
C ILE A 361 3.78 -7.72 -26.09
N ASN A 362 3.53 -7.30 -27.34
CA ASN A 362 4.12 -7.94 -28.51
C ASN A 362 5.63 -7.69 -28.59
N SER A 363 6.06 -6.47 -28.27
CA SER A 363 7.44 -6.02 -28.47
C SER A 363 8.36 -6.22 -27.26
N PHE A 364 7.84 -6.13 -26.03
CA PHE A 364 8.66 -6.19 -24.81
C PHE A 364 9.39 -7.52 -24.61
N PRO A 365 8.81 -8.72 -24.80
CA PRO A 365 9.52 -9.99 -24.66
C PRO A 365 10.77 -10.07 -25.54
N ILE A 366 10.65 -9.61 -26.78
CA ILE A 366 11.71 -9.64 -27.80
C ILE A 366 12.80 -8.63 -27.47
N LEU A 367 12.43 -7.39 -27.12
CA LEU A 367 13.37 -6.29 -26.90
C LEU A 367 13.95 -6.24 -25.48
N SER A 368 13.41 -7.04 -24.54
CA SER A 368 13.74 -6.98 -23.12
C SER A 368 15.22 -7.18 -22.77
N VAL A 369 15.96 -7.89 -23.63
CA VAL A 369 17.37 -8.23 -23.44
C VAL A 369 18.30 -7.15 -24.01
N GLU A 370 17.77 -6.20 -24.77
CA GLU A 370 18.55 -5.22 -25.51
C GLU A 370 18.84 -3.95 -24.70
N LYS A 371 20.00 -3.33 -24.94
CA LYS A 371 20.30 -1.99 -24.42
C LYS A 371 19.39 -0.96 -25.09
N GLY A 372 18.95 0.05 -24.33
CA GLY A 372 18.09 1.13 -24.84
C GLY A 372 16.65 0.71 -25.10
N ILE A 373 16.12 -0.27 -24.34
CA ILE A 373 14.77 -0.81 -24.54
C ILE A 373 13.67 0.26 -24.58
N GLY A 374 13.78 1.30 -23.74
CA GLY A 374 12.79 2.38 -23.68
C GLY A 374 12.67 3.11 -25.02
N ASP A 375 13.80 3.49 -25.62
CA ASP A 375 13.82 4.21 -26.89
C ASP A 375 13.31 3.32 -28.03
N LYS A 376 13.67 2.03 -28.04
CA LYS A 376 13.22 1.08 -29.06
C LYS A 376 11.71 0.85 -29.02
N LEU A 377 11.14 0.70 -27.82
CA LEU A 377 9.69 0.58 -27.66
C LEU A 377 8.98 1.89 -28.01
N LYS A 378 9.56 3.03 -27.62
CA LYS A 378 9.04 4.35 -27.98
C LYS A 378 8.93 4.50 -29.49
N MET A 379 9.98 4.16 -30.24
CA MET A 379 9.98 4.22 -31.71
C MET A 379 8.87 3.39 -32.35
N ARG A 380 8.54 2.22 -31.79
CA ARG A 380 7.41 1.40 -32.30
C ARG A 380 6.05 2.01 -32.00
N MET A 381 5.91 2.68 -30.86
CA MET A 381 4.65 3.27 -30.41
C MET A 381 4.39 4.68 -30.95
N LEU A 382 5.39 5.37 -31.49
CA LEU A 382 5.22 6.72 -32.08
C LEU A 382 4.20 6.74 -33.23
N ASN A 383 4.07 5.62 -33.95
CA ASN A 383 3.14 5.48 -35.07
C ASN A 383 1.68 5.26 -34.63
N ILE A 384 1.40 5.19 -33.33
CA ILE A 384 0.03 5.04 -32.83
C ILE A 384 -0.61 6.41 -32.76
N ASP A 385 -1.62 6.61 -33.60
CA ASP A 385 -2.35 7.87 -33.70
C ASP A 385 -3.11 8.17 -32.41
N TYR A 386 -2.98 9.41 -31.97
CA TYR A 386 -3.69 9.93 -30.81
C TYR A 386 -3.65 11.44 -30.82
N GLU A 387 -4.83 12.02 -30.82
CA GLU A 387 -5.06 13.45 -30.75
C GLU A 387 -5.86 13.75 -29.49
N HIS A 388 -5.26 14.59 -28.63
CA HIS A 388 -5.93 15.11 -27.44
C HIS A 388 -6.52 16.49 -27.79
N PRO A 389 -7.73 16.85 -27.31
CA PRO A 389 -8.38 18.11 -27.68
C PRO A 389 -7.60 19.36 -27.23
N CYS A 390 -6.71 19.23 -26.24
CA CYS A 390 -5.78 20.29 -25.87
C CYS A 390 -4.50 20.23 -26.72
N PRO A 391 -4.13 21.30 -27.45
CA PRO A 391 -2.90 21.34 -28.27
C PRO A 391 -1.62 21.35 -27.43
N ASN A 392 -1.69 21.78 -26.17
CA ASN A 392 -0.56 21.81 -25.23
C ASN A 392 -0.40 20.50 -24.44
N PHE A 393 -1.16 19.46 -24.77
CA PHE A 393 -1.05 18.17 -24.10
C PHE A 393 0.26 17.46 -24.50
N ASP A 394 1.08 17.14 -23.50
CA ASP A 394 2.39 16.52 -23.72
C ASP A 394 2.27 15.01 -24.01
N LYS A 395 2.08 14.68 -25.31
CA LYS A 395 2.02 13.28 -25.79
C LYS A 395 3.33 12.53 -25.56
N ASP A 396 4.48 13.22 -25.63
CA ASP A 396 5.78 12.59 -25.43
C ASP A 396 5.96 12.15 -23.97
N TYR A 397 5.57 13.01 -23.02
CA TYR A 397 5.53 12.68 -21.61
C TYR A 397 4.63 11.49 -21.32
N LEU A 398 3.41 11.46 -21.89
CA LEU A 398 2.49 10.33 -21.76
C LEU A 398 3.15 9.02 -22.19
N LEU A 399 3.78 9.00 -23.37
CA LEU A 399 4.41 7.82 -23.91
C LEU A 399 5.61 7.35 -23.06
N ASN A 400 6.49 8.27 -22.68
CA ASN A 400 7.64 7.98 -21.80
C ASN A 400 7.17 7.45 -20.43
N PHE A 401 6.14 8.07 -19.86
CA PHE A 401 5.58 7.67 -18.57
C PHE A 401 4.96 6.27 -18.65
N PHE A 402 4.15 6.01 -19.68
CA PHE A 402 3.55 4.69 -19.93
C PHE A 402 4.62 3.60 -20.03
N LEU A 403 5.66 3.81 -20.86
CA LEU A 403 6.76 2.85 -21.02
C LEU A 403 7.47 2.58 -19.69
N ARG A 404 7.85 3.63 -18.96
CA ARG A 404 8.50 3.49 -17.66
C ARG A 404 7.62 2.72 -16.67
N PHE A 405 6.33 3.06 -16.62
CA PHE A 405 5.35 2.40 -15.77
C PHE A 405 5.23 0.90 -16.11
N ARG A 406 5.08 0.56 -17.40
CA ARG A 406 4.88 -0.82 -17.84
C ARG A 406 6.12 -1.69 -17.73
N ILE A 407 7.31 -1.16 -18.06
CA ILE A 407 8.58 -1.87 -17.83
C ILE A 407 8.73 -2.20 -16.35
N TYR A 408 8.56 -1.20 -15.47
CA TYR A 408 8.68 -1.39 -14.03
C TYR A 408 7.67 -2.42 -13.50
N ALA A 409 6.40 -2.32 -13.92
CA ALA A 409 5.35 -3.25 -13.51
C ALA A 409 5.67 -4.69 -13.96
N SER A 410 6.14 -4.88 -15.19
CA SER A 410 6.48 -6.18 -15.76
C SER A 410 7.66 -6.82 -15.03
N ILE A 411 8.74 -6.06 -14.80
CA ILE A 411 9.90 -6.53 -14.01
C ILE A 411 9.47 -6.89 -12.58
N LYS A 412 8.65 -6.05 -11.95
CA LYS A 412 8.13 -6.33 -10.60
C LYS A 412 7.31 -7.62 -10.55
N PHE A 413 6.51 -7.89 -11.58
CA PHE A 413 5.72 -9.12 -11.67
C PHE A 413 6.60 -10.35 -11.91
N LEU A 414 7.55 -10.29 -12.85
CA LEU A 414 8.54 -11.34 -13.08
C LEU A 414 9.33 -11.67 -11.80
N ASN A 415 9.79 -10.65 -11.07
CA ASN A 415 10.48 -10.84 -9.80
C ASN A 415 9.60 -11.51 -8.73
N ARG A 416 8.29 -11.22 -8.70
CA ARG A 416 7.36 -11.89 -7.78
C ARG A 416 7.22 -13.37 -8.12
N HIS A 417 7.08 -13.72 -9.39
CA HIS A 417 7.04 -15.11 -9.86
C HIS A 417 8.31 -15.85 -9.45
N LEU A 418 9.49 -15.28 -9.76
CA LEU A 418 10.79 -15.86 -9.38
C LEU A 418 10.93 -16.06 -7.87
N VAL A 419 10.47 -15.10 -7.04
CA VAL A 419 10.52 -15.23 -5.58
C VAL A 419 9.53 -16.29 -5.07
N SER A 420 8.36 -16.42 -5.69
CA SER A 420 7.38 -17.46 -5.35
C SER A 420 7.88 -18.86 -5.71
N GLU A 421 8.52 -19.03 -6.87
CA GLU A 421 9.14 -20.30 -7.28
C GLU A 421 10.35 -20.66 -6.41
N LYS A 422 11.16 -19.67 -6.01
CA LYS A 422 12.28 -19.86 -5.06
C LYS A 422 11.85 -20.29 -3.66
N LYS A 423 10.58 -20.07 -3.28
CA LYS A 423 10.01 -20.64 -2.03
C LYS A 423 9.61 -22.12 -2.20
N ILE A 424 9.51 -22.63 -3.42
CA ILE A 424 9.03 -24.00 -3.72
C ILE A 424 10.19 -24.99 -3.97
N LYS A 425 11.40 -24.55 -4.38
CA LYS A 425 12.58 -25.44 -4.51
C LYS A 425 13.89 -24.83 -4.00
N ASN A 426 14.61 -25.62 -3.20
CA ASN A 426 16.01 -25.52 -2.80
C ASN A 426 16.74 -24.23 -3.23
N ARG A 427 16.67 -23.21 -2.35
CA ARG A 427 17.34 -21.90 -2.48
C ARG A 427 18.83 -21.99 -2.88
N LYS A 428 19.53 -23.08 -2.53
CA LYS A 428 20.93 -23.32 -2.90
C LYS A 428 21.12 -23.79 -4.35
N LEU A 429 20.22 -24.64 -4.87
CA LEU A 429 20.33 -25.20 -6.23
C LEU A 429 20.02 -24.14 -7.30
N ALA A 430 19.04 -23.27 -7.07
CA ALA A 430 18.68 -22.20 -8.02
C ALA A 430 19.75 -21.10 -8.14
N ILE A 431 20.59 -20.91 -7.12
CA ILE A 431 21.73 -19.97 -7.18
C ILE A 431 22.87 -20.59 -8.01
N LEU A 432 23.06 -21.91 -7.92
CA LEU A 432 24.11 -22.64 -8.64
C LEU A 432 23.80 -22.87 -10.13
N GLN A 433 22.53 -22.76 -10.56
CA GLN A 433 22.14 -22.85 -11.97
C GLN A 433 22.36 -21.56 -12.77
N HIS A 434 22.67 -20.45 -12.09
CA HIS A 434 22.88 -19.13 -12.70
C HIS A 434 24.31 -18.58 -12.48
N LEU A 435 25.18 -19.37 -11.85
CA LEU A 435 26.63 -19.26 -11.98
C LEU A 435 27.06 -20.14 -13.16
#